data_AF-A0A6V8EAC2-F1
#
_entry.id   AF-A0A6V8EAC2-F1
#
_cell.length_a   1.000
_cell.length_b   1.000
_cell.length_c   1.000
_cell.angle_alpha   90.00
_cell.angle_beta   90.00
_cell.angle_gamma   90.00
#
_symmetry.space_group_name_H-M   'P 1'
#
loop_
_entity.id
_entity.type
_entity.pdbx_description
1 polymer ?
#
loop_
_entity_poly.entity_id
_entity_poly.type
_entity_poly.pdbx_seq_one_letter_code
_entity_poly.pdbx_strand_id
1 'polypeptide(L)'
;MVGQFRAVIIYGMFFSFLFMLHIFFAANDFDGLFRVVVLLITIMTFFSGPICVVIEPVQAQYKSTYFYGLILSMPLSTGLGWAYGDMSADFEMILFPIITLMIHITIKQSSIGLTYGLK
;
A
#
# COMPACT_ATOMS: atom_id res chain seq x y z
N MET A 1 -9.82 16.03 -14.01
CA MET A 1 -10.20 14.92 -13.12
C MET A 1 -9.20 13.75 -13.19
N VAL A 2 -8.88 13.20 -14.38
CA VAL A 2 -7.92 12.08 -14.53
C VAL A 2 -6.52 12.37 -13.97
N GLY A 3 -6.03 13.61 -14.10
CA GLY A 3 -4.70 13.99 -13.61
C GLY A 3 -4.50 13.81 -12.10
N GLN A 4 -5.56 13.93 -11.28
CA GLN A 4 -5.49 13.81 -9.83
C GLN A 4 -5.34 12.37 -9.33
N PHE A 5 -5.75 11.39 -10.14
CA PHE A 5 -5.68 9.97 -9.77
C PHE A 5 -4.55 9.24 -10.47
N ARG A 6 -3.74 9.93 -11.29
CA ARG A 6 -2.67 9.31 -12.08
C ARG A 6 -1.73 8.47 -11.20
N ALA A 7 -1.24 9.02 -10.10
CA ALA A 7 -0.31 8.29 -9.22
C ALA A 7 -0.96 7.06 -8.59
N VAL A 8 -2.23 7.16 -8.17
CA VAL A 8 -3.00 6.04 -7.61
C VAL A 8 -3.25 4.95 -8.67
N ILE A 9 -3.51 5.32 -9.92
CA ILE A 9 -3.67 4.38 -11.04
C ILE A 9 -2.35 3.66 -11.31
N ILE A 10 -1.23 4.38 -11.37
CA ILE A 10 0.10 3.79 -11.58
C ILE A 10 0.43 2.82 -10.44
N TYR A 11 0.24 3.24 -9.20
CA TYR A 11 0.38 2.38 -8.02
C TYR A 11 -0.48 1.12 -8.14
N GLY A 12 -1.76 1.28 -8.52
CA GLY A 12 -2.69 0.18 -8.71
C GLY A 12 -2.21 -0.82 -9.77
N MET A 13 -1.70 -0.34 -10.90
CA MET A 13 -1.14 -1.21 -11.96
C MET A 13 0.04 -2.05 -11.44
N PHE A 14 0.99 -1.44 -10.70
CA PHE A 14 2.10 -2.18 -10.10
C PHE A 14 1.63 -3.20 -9.06
N PHE A 15 0.69 -2.79 -8.20
CA PHE A 15 0.12 -3.68 -7.19
C PHE A 15 -0.59 -4.88 -7.83
N SER A 16 -1.44 -4.65 -8.84
CA SER A 16 -2.13 -5.71 -9.56
C SER A 16 -1.16 -6.64 -10.28
N PHE A 17 -0.10 -6.12 -10.87
CA PHE A 17 0.94 -6.94 -11.50
C PHE A 17 1.64 -7.85 -10.48
N LEU A 18 2.07 -7.30 -9.33
CA LEU A 18 2.65 -8.11 -8.26
C LEU A 18 1.67 -9.15 -7.72
N PHE A 19 0.39 -8.79 -7.57
CA PHE A 19 -0.64 -9.73 -7.12
C PHE A 19 -0.85 -10.88 -8.11
N MET A 20 -0.80 -10.63 -9.42
CA MET A 20 -0.80 -11.69 -10.44
C MET A 20 0.44 -12.57 -10.35
N LEU A 21 1.63 -11.98 -10.14
CA LEU A 21 2.86 -12.74 -9.93
C LEU A 21 2.81 -13.60 -8.67
N HIS A 22 2.20 -13.11 -7.60
CA HIS A 22 1.98 -13.86 -6.37
C HIS A 22 1.19 -15.15 -6.63
N ILE A 23 0.08 -15.05 -7.38
CA ILE A 23 -0.73 -16.23 -7.77
C ILE A 23 0.08 -17.16 -8.68
N PHE A 24 0.78 -16.60 -9.67
CA PHE A 24 1.58 -17.39 -10.60
C PHE A 24 2.71 -18.17 -9.90
N PHE A 25 3.46 -17.52 -9.00
CA PHE A 25 4.54 -18.17 -8.27
C PHE A 25 4.03 -19.21 -7.26
N ALA A 26 2.90 -18.94 -6.60
CA ALA A 26 2.24 -19.92 -5.74
C ALA A 26 1.79 -21.16 -6.53
N ALA A 27 1.26 -20.97 -7.75
CA ALA A 27 0.79 -22.07 -8.59
C ALA A 27 1.91 -22.92 -9.22
N ASN A 28 3.15 -22.43 -9.23
CA ASN A 28 4.31 -23.12 -9.81
C ASN A 28 5.37 -23.52 -8.74
N ASP A 29 5.02 -23.46 -7.45
CA ASP A 29 5.90 -23.82 -6.33
C ASP A 29 7.25 -23.04 -6.30
N PHE A 30 7.26 -21.79 -6.78
CA PHE A 30 8.45 -20.94 -6.75
C PHE A 30 8.60 -20.18 -5.42
N ASP A 31 8.84 -20.93 -4.33
CA ASP A 31 8.85 -20.44 -2.94
C ASP A 31 9.69 -19.18 -2.71
N GLY A 32 10.90 -19.12 -3.28
CA GLY A 32 11.80 -17.99 -3.10
C GLY A 32 11.24 -16.69 -3.69
N LEU A 33 10.75 -16.76 -4.94
CA LEU A 33 10.16 -15.62 -5.63
C LEU A 33 8.80 -15.23 -5.03
N PHE A 34 8.01 -16.23 -4.63
CA PHE A 34 6.75 -16.03 -3.92
C PHE A 34 6.95 -15.17 -2.66
N ARG A 35 7.90 -15.52 -1.79
CA ARG A 35 8.18 -14.76 -0.57
C ARG A 35 8.60 -13.32 -0.84
N VAL A 36 9.41 -13.10 -1.88
CA VAL A 36 9.81 -11.75 -2.29
C VAL A 36 8.60 -10.93 -2.74
N VAL A 37 7.72 -11.49 -3.57
CA VAL A 37 6.53 -10.79 -4.04
C VAL A 37 5.55 -10.50 -2.90
N VAL A 38 5.33 -11.45 -1.98
CA VAL A 38 4.50 -11.24 -0.78
C VAL A 38 5.04 -10.07 0.03
N LEU A 39 6.35 -10.02 0.28
CA LEU A 39 6.98 -8.91 1.01
C LEU A 39 6.76 -7.57 0.29
N LEU A 40 6.89 -7.52 -1.04
CA LEU A 40 6.65 -6.31 -1.82
C LEU A 40 5.19 -5.85 -1.74
N ILE A 41 4.23 -6.77 -1.86
CA ILE A 41 2.79 -6.49 -1.71
C ILE A 41 2.51 -5.95 -0.31
N THR A 42 3.09 -6.55 0.73
CA THR A 42 2.98 -6.09 2.12
C THR A 42 3.49 -4.67 2.28
N ILE A 43 4.68 -4.35 1.75
CA ILE A 43 5.26 -3.00 1.80
C ILE A 43 4.35 -2.01 1.05
N MET A 44 3.93 -2.34 -0.17
CA MET A 44 3.04 -1.48 -0.95
C MET A 44 1.75 -1.18 -0.17
N THR A 45 1.17 -2.21 0.44
CA THR A 45 -0.07 -2.10 1.23
C THR A 45 0.07 -1.15 2.41
N PHE A 46 1.11 -1.33 3.24
CA PHE A 46 1.32 -0.48 4.42
C PHE A 46 1.74 0.95 4.09
N PHE A 47 2.47 1.15 2.99
CA PHE A 47 3.06 2.43 2.61
C PHE A 47 2.44 3.05 1.35
N SER A 48 1.18 2.73 1.03
CA SER A 48 0.55 3.17 -0.21
C SER A 48 0.51 4.70 -0.36
N GLY A 49 0.17 5.46 0.68
CA GLY A 49 0.14 6.92 0.67
C GLY A 49 1.50 7.53 0.30
N PRO A 50 2.56 7.22 1.07
CA PRO A 50 3.93 7.64 0.73
C PRO A 50 4.37 7.24 -0.68
N ILE A 51 4.13 6.00 -1.10
CA ILE A 51 4.51 5.52 -2.44
C ILE A 51 3.76 6.30 -3.53
N CYS A 52 2.46 6.51 -3.37
CA CYS A 52 1.66 7.33 -4.29
C CYS A 52 2.18 8.78 -4.36
N VAL A 53 2.62 9.36 -3.25
CA VAL A 53 3.23 10.70 -3.24
C VAL A 53 4.56 10.73 -3.99
N VAL A 54 5.40 9.70 -3.85
CA VAL A 54 6.67 9.59 -4.60
C VAL A 54 6.43 9.50 -6.11
N ILE A 55 5.35 8.83 -6.53
CA ILE A 55 4.96 8.71 -7.93
C ILE A 55 4.35 10.01 -8.47
N GLU A 56 3.75 10.84 -7.62
CA GLU A 56 3.09 12.07 -8.05
C GLU A 56 4.13 13.16 -8.42
N PRO A 57 4.13 13.69 -9.65
CA PRO A 57 5.02 14.79 -10.02
C PRO A 57 4.48 16.17 -9.64
N VAL A 58 3.17 16.32 -9.35
CA VAL A 58 2.57 17.64 -9.05
C VAL A 58 2.46 17.87 -7.55
N GLN A 59 3.33 18.73 -7.00
CA GLN A 59 3.39 19.03 -5.56
C GLN A 59 2.05 19.49 -4.96
N ALA A 60 1.29 20.30 -5.69
CA ALA A 60 -0.04 20.76 -5.26
C ALA A 60 -1.04 19.60 -5.01
N GLN A 61 -0.77 18.40 -5.53
CA GLN A 61 -1.63 17.22 -5.38
C GLN A 61 -1.17 16.28 -4.27
N TYR A 62 0.03 16.45 -3.70
CA TYR A 62 0.62 15.50 -2.73
C TYR A 62 -0.30 15.18 -1.56
N LYS A 63 -0.92 16.20 -0.94
CA LYS A 63 -1.83 16.01 0.18
C LYS A 63 -3.05 15.16 -0.19
N SER A 64 -3.62 15.39 -1.38
CA SER A 64 -4.78 14.65 -1.88
C SER A 64 -4.39 13.20 -2.22
N THR A 65 -3.30 13.03 -2.98
CA THR A 65 -2.75 11.73 -3.35
C THR A 65 -2.40 10.88 -2.14
N TYR A 66 -1.79 11.48 -1.11
CA TYR A 66 -1.49 10.82 0.15
C TYR A 66 -2.76 10.31 0.85
N PHE A 67 -3.79 11.13 0.91
CA PHE A 67 -5.07 10.79 1.53
C PHE A 67 -5.78 9.65 0.78
N TYR A 68 -5.78 9.68 -0.56
CA TYR A 68 -6.34 8.58 -1.35
C TYR A 68 -5.54 7.29 -1.17
N GLY A 69 -4.21 7.36 -1.05
CA GLY A 69 -3.39 6.21 -0.69
C GLY A 69 -3.79 5.62 0.67
N LEU A 70 -3.96 6.45 1.70
CA LEU A 70 -4.45 5.99 3.01
C LEU A 70 -5.81 5.28 2.88
N ILE A 71 -6.79 5.89 2.22
CA ILE A 71 -8.12 5.26 2.01
C ILE A 71 -7.97 3.91 1.32
N LEU A 72 -7.11 3.80 0.30
CA LEU A 72 -6.85 2.56 -0.42
C LEU A 72 -6.17 1.51 0.47
N SER A 73 -5.23 1.90 1.33
CA SER A 73 -4.49 0.97 2.19
C SER A 73 -5.34 0.32 3.28
N MET A 74 -6.41 0.96 3.75
CA MET A 74 -7.26 0.41 4.80
C MET A 74 -7.88 -0.95 4.41
N PRO A 75 -8.69 -1.06 3.34
CA PRO A 75 -9.23 -2.36 2.92
C PRO A 75 -8.13 -3.34 2.46
N LEU A 76 -7.05 -2.85 1.82
CA LEU A 76 -5.95 -3.72 1.40
C LEU A 76 -5.23 -4.36 2.59
N SER A 77 -4.98 -3.61 3.67
CA SER A 77 -4.32 -4.11 4.87
C SER A 77 -5.22 -5.06 5.67
N THR A 78 -6.54 -4.86 5.67
CA THR A 78 -7.48 -5.87 6.17
C THR A 78 -7.40 -7.17 5.38
N GLY A 79 -7.41 -7.10 4.04
CA GLY A 79 -7.27 -8.27 3.17
C GLY A 79 -5.93 -8.98 3.34
N LEU A 80 -4.86 -8.21 3.57
CA LEU A 80 -3.54 -8.75 3.90
C LEU A 80 -3.56 -9.48 5.25
N GLY A 81 -4.21 -8.92 6.27
CA GLY A 81 -4.37 -9.58 7.57
C GLY A 81 -5.12 -10.90 7.46
N TRP A 82 -6.19 -10.93 6.66
CA TRP A 82 -6.92 -12.17 6.35
C TRP A 82 -6.03 -13.21 5.66
N ALA A 83 -5.20 -12.79 4.70
CA ALA A 83 -4.28 -13.69 4.01
C ALA A 83 -3.18 -14.24 4.93
N TYR A 84 -2.71 -13.46 5.92
CA TYR A 84 -1.70 -13.89 6.89
C TYR A 84 -2.28 -14.76 8.01
N GLY A 85 -3.56 -14.56 8.37
CA GLY A 85 -4.28 -15.41 9.31
C GLY A 85 -4.87 -16.65 8.65
N ASP A 86 -4.15 -17.30 7.73
CA ASP A 86 -4.59 -18.52 7.02
C ASP A 86 -6.03 -18.45 6.45
N MET A 87 -6.42 -17.29 5.91
CA MET A 87 -7.76 -17.03 5.36
C MET A 87 -8.90 -17.11 6.40
N SER A 88 -8.56 -16.88 7.66
CA SER A 88 -9.44 -16.88 8.81
C SER A 88 -9.63 -15.46 9.36
N ALA A 89 -10.73 -15.26 10.11
CA ALA A 89 -11.05 -13.98 10.73
C ALA A 89 -10.26 -13.78 12.03
N ASP A 90 -8.94 -13.63 11.89
CA ASP A 90 -8.00 -13.52 13.00
C ASP A 90 -7.61 -12.07 13.34
N PHE A 91 -6.83 -11.93 14.42
CA PHE A 91 -6.41 -10.66 15.00
C PHE A 91 -5.69 -9.74 13.98
N GLU A 92 -4.95 -10.33 13.03
CA GLU A 92 -4.21 -9.66 11.97
C GLU A 92 -5.10 -8.76 11.11
N MET A 93 -6.37 -9.15 10.87
CA MET A 93 -7.34 -8.36 10.09
C MET A 93 -7.63 -6.99 10.71
N ILE A 94 -7.49 -6.87 12.04
CA ILE A 94 -7.67 -5.62 12.79
C ILE A 94 -6.32 -4.94 13.01
N LEU A 95 -5.30 -5.72 13.37
CA LEU A 95 -3.96 -5.22 13.67
C LEU A 95 -3.33 -4.50 12.47
N PHE A 96 -3.43 -5.08 11.28
CA PHE A 96 -2.76 -4.52 10.09
C PHE A 96 -3.32 -3.16 9.68
N PRO A 97 -4.64 -2.93 9.61
CA PRO A 97 -5.20 -1.59 9.41
C PRO A 97 -4.77 -0.57 10.47
N ILE A 98 -4.65 -0.98 11.74
CA ILE A 98 -4.15 -0.10 12.80
C ILE A 98 -2.68 0.27 12.53
N ILE A 99 -1.83 -0.70 12.18
CA ILE A 99 -0.44 -0.47 11.79
C ILE A 99 -0.36 0.49 10.59
N THR A 100 -1.15 0.23 9.54
CA THR A 100 -1.26 1.09 8.35
C THR A 100 -1.58 2.53 8.74
N LEU A 101 -2.61 2.74 9.58
CA LEU A 101 -3.01 4.07 10.02
C LEU A 101 -1.89 4.76 10.82
N MET A 102 -1.25 4.04 11.74
CA MET A 102 -0.14 4.55 12.54
C MET A 102 1.05 4.96 11.67
N ILE A 103 1.39 4.17 10.64
CA ILE A 103 2.44 4.51 9.67
C ILE A 103 2.09 5.83 8.97
N HIS A 104 0.86 5.97 8.47
CA HIS A 104 0.44 7.17 7.76
C HIS A 104 0.41 8.42 8.67
N ILE A 105 0.00 8.29 9.92
CA ILE A 105 0.04 9.38 10.90
C ILE A 105 1.49 9.78 11.19
N THR A 106 2.34 8.79 11.44
CA THR A 106 3.77 9.00 11.76
C THR A 106 4.48 9.70 10.61
N ILE A 107 4.28 9.27 9.37
CA ILE A 107 4.89 9.88 8.19
C ILE A 107 4.40 11.32 8.01
N LYS A 108 3.10 11.58 8.17
CA LYS A 108 2.54 12.93 8.11
C LYS A 108 3.16 13.86 9.16
N GLN A 109 3.46 13.34 10.35
CA GLN A 109 4.09 14.10 11.44
C GLN A 109 5.61 14.23 11.32
N SER A 110 6.28 13.34 10.57
CA SER A 110 7.73 13.31 10.38
C SER A 110 8.28 14.46 9.49
N SER A 111 9.59 14.47 9.27
CA SER A 111 10.27 15.34 8.29
C SER A 111 9.82 15.09 6.85
N ILE A 112 9.43 13.86 6.51
CA ILE A 112 8.84 13.52 5.21
C ILE A 112 7.56 14.33 5.00
N GLY A 113 6.70 14.40 6.03
CA GLY A 113 5.47 15.20 5.97
C GLY A 113 5.72 16.69 5.76
N LEU A 114 6.83 17.24 6.26
CA LEU A 114 7.26 18.62 5.95
C LEU A 114 7.73 18.75 4.49
N THR A 115 8.57 17.82 4.04
CA THR A 115 9.15 17.82 2.69
C THR A 115 8.08 17.78 1.60
N TYR A 116 7.04 16.98 1.80
CA TYR A 116 5.95 16.81 0.84
C TYR A 116 4.70 17.67 1.15
N GLY A 117 4.78 18.62 2.09
CA GLY A 117 3.68 19.54 2.40
C GLY A 117 2.40 18.84 2.89
N LEU A 118 2.56 17.75 3.65
CA LEU A 118 1.45 16.93 4.15
C LEU A 118 0.84 17.45 5.47
N LYS A 119 1.54 18.38 6.15
CA LYS A 119 1.08 19.02 7.39
C LYS A 119 0.03 20.10 7.12
#